data_AF-A0A8B8PG55-F1
#
_entry.id   AF-A0A8B8PG55-F1
#
_cell.length_a   1.000
_cell.length_b   1.000
_cell.length_c   1.000
_cell.angle_alpha   90.00
_cell.angle_beta   90.00
_cell.angle_gamma   90.00
#
_symmetry.space_group_name_H-M   'P 1'
#
loop_
_entity.id
_entity.type
_entity.pdbx_description
1 polymer ?
#
loop_
_entity_poly.entity_id
_entity_poly.type
_entity_poly.pdbx_seq_one_letter_code
_entity_poly.pdbx_strand_id
1 'polypeptide(L)'
;MAATAAVSPPCALVPCQGLRGALVSTRNFHATKNQRQRGRAVAAPISAKFDLKPPPYPLDALEPHMSQDTISYHWGKHHRGYVENLNMQIVGTDLDGMSLEDIIILSYNKGDILPAFNNAAQIWNHDFFWESMVPNGGGKPSGDLLGLIERDFGSFENFSVKFRSAASTQFGSGWVWLAYKANRLNVGNASNPRPSDEDKKLVVVKSPNAVNPLVWDYLPVLTIDVWEHAYDLDYQSRRADYVSMFMEKLVSWETVSARLEMAKAQVAEREREEEKRKYGEDNVNSSNEAVEMYLDSNIEDPAE
;
A
#
# COMPACT_ATOMS: atom_id res chain seq x y z
N MET A 1 40.96 13.94 -37.43
CA MET A 1 39.84 13.06 -37.80
C MET A 1 38.57 13.86 -37.72
N ALA A 2 37.89 14.00 -38.85
CA ALA A 2 36.66 14.76 -39.02
C ALA A 2 35.45 13.95 -38.50
N ALA A 3 34.48 14.62 -37.88
CA ALA A 3 33.13 14.11 -37.72
C ALA A 3 32.15 15.24 -38.04
N THR A 4 31.54 15.11 -39.20
CA THR A 4 30.58 16.01 -39.83
C THR A 4 29.20 15.87 -39.20
N ALA A 5 28.57 16.99 -38.89
CA ALA A 5 27.15 17.10 -38.57
C ALA A 5 26.28 16.90 -39.83
N ALA A 6 25.18 16.17 -39.71
CA ALA A 6 24.15 16.05 -40.73
C ALA A 6 22.84 16.66 -40.20
N VAL A 7 22.40 17.72 -40.89
CA VAL A 7 21.15 18.44 -40.69
C VAL A 7 20.17 17.95 -41.77
N SER A 8 18.94 17.57 -41.39
CA SER A 8 17.85 17.27 -42.32
C SER A 8 16.83 18.43 -42.32
N PRO A 9 16.40 18.94 -43.49
CA PRO A 9 15.31 19.91 -43.56
C PRO A 9 13.94 19.24 -43.89
N PRO A 10 12.81 19.94 -43.60
CA PRO A 10 11.46 19.41 -43.76
C PRO A 10 10.90 19.63 -45.17
N CYS A 11 10.09 18.71 -45.65
CA CYS A 11 9.39 18.80 -46.94
C CYS A 11 8.05 19.53 -46.76
N ALA A 12 7.86 20.61 -47.52
CA ALA A 12 6.70 21.49 -47.46
C ALA A 12 5.57 21.08 -48.41
N LEU A 13 4.37 21.53 -48.02
CA LEU A 13 3.06 21.43 -48.66
C LEU A 13 3.00 21.98 -50.10
N VAL A 14 2.16 21.37 -50.93
CA VAL A 14 1.55 22.01 -52.12
C VAL A 14 0.05 21.67 -52.15
N PRO A 15 -0.86 22.67 -52.28
CA PRO A 15 -2.27 22.45 -52.55
C PRO A 15 -2.59 22.65 -54.04
N CYS A 16 -3.47 21.82 -54.62
CA CYS A 16 -4.10 22.09 -55.91
C CYS A 16 -5.62 22.15 -55.77
N GLN A 17 -6.20 23.28 -56.16
CA GLN A 17 -7.64 23.49 -56.30
C GLN A 17 -8.09 23.33 -57.76
N GLY A 18 -9.35 22.92 -57.92
CA GLY A 18 -10.20 23.15 -59.11
C GLY A 18 -10.42 21.91 -59.99
N LEU A 19 -11.54 21.71 -60.68
CA LEU A 19 -12.83 22.40 -60.75
C LEU A 19 -13.81 21.47 -61.53
N ARG A 20 -15.08 21.41 -61.09
CA ARG A 20 -16.34 21.15 -61.84
C ARG A 20 -16.50 19.93 -62.79
N GLY A 21 -17.58 19.18 -62.54
CA GLY A 21 -18.71 19.11 -63.49
C GLY A 21 -19.22 17.72 -63.89
N ALA A 22 -20.46 17.40 -63.51
CA ALA A 22 -21.58 16.93 -64.37
C ALA A 22 -22.45 15.85 -63.72
N LEU A 23 -23.76 16.11 -63.77
CA LEU A 23 -24.86 15.27 -63.30
C LEU A 23 -25.01 13.98 -64.14
N VAL A 24 -25.35 12.87 -63.47
CA VAL A 24 -26.26 11.86 -64.01
C VAL A 24 -27.18 11.33 -62.89
N SER A 25 -28.46 11.42 -63.17
CA SER A 25 -29.60 10.90 -62.40
C SER A 25 -29.63 9.37 -62.42
N THR A 26 -29.97 8.72 -61.30
CA THR A 26 -31.13 7.80 -61.21
C THR A 26 -31.27 7.12 -59.85
N ARG A 27 -32.55 6.96 -59.47
CA ARG A 27 -33.15 5.94 -58.58
C ARG A 27 -33.01 6.10 -57.07
N ASN A 28 -34.10 6.65 -56.51
CA ASN A 28 -34.53 6.52 -55.13
C ASN A 28 -34.62 5.05 -54.70
N PHE A 29 -33.78 4.67 -53.74
CA PHE A 29 -34.05 3.56 -52.82
C PHE A 29 -34.37 4.15 -51.45
N HIS A 30 -35.63 4.09 -51.03
CA HIS A 30 -36.02 4.33 -49.65
C HIS A 30 -35.66 3.10 -48.82
N ALA A 31 -34.46 3.11 -48.23
CA ALA A 31 -34.11 2.25 -47.11
C ALA A 31 -34.44 3.01 -45.82
N THR A 32 -35.51 2.60 -45.14
CA THR A 32 -35.84 3.01 -43.78
C THR A 32 -34.76 2.50 -42.82
N LYS A 33 -33.73 3.32 -42.59
CA LYS A 33 -32.80 3.10 -41.48
C LYS A 33 -33.53 3.44 -40.19
N ASN A 34 -34.02 2.41 -39.52
CA ASN A 34 -34.46 2.47 -38.13
C ASN A 34 -33.25 2.88 -37.27
N GLN A 35 -33.09 4.18 -37.07
CA GLN A 35 -32.05 4.75 -36.21
C GLN A 35 -32.50 4.46 -34.77
N ARG A 36 -32.13 3.28 -34.25
CA ARG A 36 -32.16 3.01 -32.82
C ARG A 36 -31.26 4.07 -32.17
N GLN A 37 -31.86 5.10 -31.61
CA GLN A 37 -31.20 5.99 -30.68
C GLN A 37 -30.68 5.12 -29.54
N ARG A 38 -29.39 4.76 -29.59
CA ARG A 38 -28.68 4.32 -28.40
C ARG A 38 -28.69 5.53 -27.47
N GLY A 39 -29.61 5.51 -26.52
CA GLY A 39 -29.53 6.40 -25.37
C GLY A 39 -28.12 6.29 -24.83
N ARG A 40 -27.40 7.41 -24.80
CA ARG A 40 -26.12 7.52 -24.14
C ARG A 40 -26.40 7.12 -22.69
N ALA A 41 -25.87 5.97 -22.26
CA ALA A 41 -25.96 5.57 -20.87
C ALA A 41 -25.41 6.75 -20.06
N VAL A 42 -26.28 7.38 -19.29
CA VAL A 42 -25.85 8.35 -18.28
C VAL A 42 -25.00 7.52 -17.33
N ALA A 43 -23.70 7.77 -17.31
CA ALA A 43 -22.80 7.12 -16.37
C ALA A 43 -23.44 7.28 -14.98
N ALA A 44 -23.69 6.17 -14.30
CA ALA A 44 -24.17 6.20 -12.93
C ALA A 44 -23.25 7.13 -12.13
N PRO A 45 -23.79 7.91 -11.17
CA PRO A 45 -22.94 8.71 -10.30
C PRO A 45 -21.90 7.79 -9.68
N ILE A 46 -20.62 8.10 -9.90
CA ILE A 46 -19.49 7.42 -9.28
C ILE A 46 -19.68 7.67 -7.77
N SER A 47 -20.25 6.70 -7.06
CA SER A 47 -20.16 6.70 -5.60
C SER A 47 -18.69 6.43 -5.32
N ALA A 48 -17.98 7.42 -4.76
CA ALA A 48 -16.63 7.20 -4.29
C ALA A 48 -16.65 6.00 -3.32
N LYS A 49 -15.79 5.02 -3.57
CA LYS A 49 -15.66 3.83 -2.72
C LYS A 49 -14.74 4.09 -1.55
N PHE A 50 -13.70 4.89 -1.78
CA PHE A 50 -12.79 5.41 -0.77
C PHE A 50 -12.93 6.93 -0.68
N ASP A 51 -12.95 7.44 0.55
CA ASP A 51 -12.96 8.86 0.86
C ASP A 51 -11.58 9.34 1.29
N LEU A 52 -11.26 10.61 1.00
CA LEU A 52 -10.06 11.26 1.51
C LEU A 52 -10.25 11.55 3.01
N LYS A 53 -9.66 10.74 3.87
CA LYS A 53 -9.69 10.97 5.32
C LYS A 53 -8.86 12.22 5.65
N PRO A 54 -9.40 13.17 6.42
CA PRO A 54 -8.62 14.31 6.90
C PRO A 54 -7.57 13.86 7.92
N PRO A 55 -6.45 14.58 8.08
CA PRO A 55 -5.54 14.37 9.20
C PRO A 55 -6.28 14.53 10.54
N PRO A 56 -5.85 13.86 11.62
CA PRO A 56 -6.52 13.92 12.93
C PRO A 56 -6.29 15.25 13.68
N TYR A 57 -5.84 16.28 12.98
CA TYR A 57 -5.54 17.61 13.52
C TYR A 57 -5.74 18.69 12.43
N PRO A 58 -5.94 19.96 12.80
CA PRO A 58 -5.97 21.08 11.85
C PRO A 58 -4.71 21.17 10.98
N LEU A 59 -4.83 21.69 9.76
CA LEU A 59 -3.74 21.69 8.79
C LEU A 59 -2.52 22.55 9.19
N ASP A 60 -2.67 23.46 10.15
CA ASP A 60 -1.62 24.31 10.72
C ASP A 60 -1.09 23.79 12.07
N ALA A 61 -1.65 22.69 12.60
CA ALA A 61 -1.38 22.25 13.96
C ALA A 61 0.03 21.67 14.16
N LEU A 62 0.74 21.36 13.06
CA LEU A 62 2.13 20.89 13.11
C LEU A 62 3.14 22.02 12.91
N GLU A 63 2.71 23.29 12.83
CA GLU A 63 3.65 24.41 12.79
C GLU A 63 4.43 24.57 14.11
N PRO A 64 5.69 25.05 14.06
CA PRO A 64 6.45 25.50 12.88
C PRO A 64 7.26 24.36 12.23
N HIS A 65 6.89 23.11 12.50
CA HIS A 65 7.68 21.92 12.21
C HIS A 65 7.31 21.28 10.86
N MET A 66 6.04 21.36 10.48
CA MET A 66 5.55 21.10 9.12
C MET A 66 4.55 22.19 8.79
N SER A 67 4.77 22.93 7.71
CA SER A 67 3.93 24.08 7.38
C SER A 67 2.52 23.67 6.96
N GLN A 68 1.57 24.59 7.16
CA GLN A 68 0.23 24.44 6.61
C GLN A 68 0.24 24.23 5.08
N ASP A 69 1.17 24.86 4.37
CA ASP A 69 1.35 24.69 2.93
C ASP A 69 1.75 23.25 2.59
N THR A 70 2.74 22.68 3.29
CA THR A 70 3.13 21.26 3.12
C THR A 70 1.93 20.35 3.31
N ILE A 71 1.16 20.49 4.39
CA ILE A 71 0.00 19.62 4.63
C ILE A 71 -1.09 19.85 3.55
N SER A 72 -1.34 21.11 3.16
CA SER A 72 -2.34 21.44 2.14
C SER A 72 -2.02 20.85 0.77
N TYR A 73 -0.74 20.80 0.39
CA TYR A 73 -0.31 20.12 -0.83
C TYR A 73 -0.26 18.60 -0.67
N HIS A 74 0.37 18.10 0.39
CA HIS A 74 0.60 16.68 0.60
C HIS A 74 -0.71 15.91 0.83
N TRP A 75 -1.57 16.37 1.75
CA TRP A 75 -2.91 15.79 1.93
C TRP A 75 -3.89 16.26 0.85
N GLY A 76 -3.98 17.57 0.62
CA GLY A 76 -5.02 18.16 -0.22
C GLY A 76 -4.82 17.97 -1.73
N LYS A 77 -3.62 17.62 -2.20
CA LYS A 77 -3.34 17.33 -3.62
C LYS A 77 -2.82 15.92 -3.83
N HIS A 78 -1.70 15.54 -3.22
CA HIS A 78 -1.10 14.23 -3.48
C HIS A 78 -1.98 13.09 -2.99
N HIS A 79 -2.35 13.11 -1.71
CA HIS A 79 -3.22 12.08 -1.12
C HIS A 79 -4.60 12.04 -1.82
N ARG A 80 -5.21 13.20 -2.06
CA ARG A 80 -6.45 13.31 -2.84
C ARG A 80 -6.36 12.66 -4.22
N GLY A 81 -5.27 12.92 -4.95
CA GLY A 81 -5.05 12.36 -6.27
C GLY A 81 -5.00 10.83 -6.26
N TYR A 82 -4.38 10.22 -5.23
CA TYR A 82 -4.38 8.76 -5.09
C TYR A 82 -5.80 8.21 -4.86
N VAL A 83 -6.60 8.85 -4.01
CA VAL A 83 -8.00 8.47 -3.76
C VAL A 83 -8.85 8.55 -5.04
N GLU A 84 -8.78 9.67 -5.75
CA GLU A 84 -9.52 9.88 -6.99
C GLU A 84 -9.12 8.85 -8.07
N ASN A 85 -7.81 8.61 -8.22
CA ASN A 85 -7.31 7.65 -9.20
C ASN A 85 -7.67 6.21 -8.85
N LEU A 86 -7.58 5.80 -7.57
CA LEU A 86 -7.98 4.45 -7.18
C LEU A 86 -9.47 4.23 -7.47
N ASN A 87 -10.33 5.16 -7.08
CA ASN A 87 -11.77 5.06 -7.33
C ASN A 87 -12.08 4.89 -8.83
N MET A 88 -11.36 5.59 -9.72
CA MET A 88 -11.48 5.40 -11.18
C MET A 88 -10.96 4.04 -11.65
N GLN A 89 -9.93 3.48 -11.02
CA GLN A 89 -9.33 2.20 -11.40
C GLN A 89 -10.18 0.99 -10.99
N ILE A 90 -10.92 1.08 -9.87
CA ILE A 90 -11.61 -0.09 -9.30
C ILE A 90 -13.09 -0.19 -9.67
N VAL A 91 -13.73 0.90 -10.09
CA VAL A 91 -15.17 0.91 -10.36
C VAL A 91 -15.55 -0.14 -11.40
N GLY A 92 -16.47 -1.04 -11.05
CA GLY A 92 -16.92 -2.12 -11.95
C GLY A 92 -15.89 -3.22 -12.20
N THR A 93 -14.81 -3.29 -11.41
CA THR A 93 -13.84 -4.40 -11.42
C THR A 93 -14.08 -5.35 -10.23
N ASP A 94 -13.36 -6.46 -10.17
CA ASP A 94 -13.44 -7.38 -9.02
C ASP A 94 -12.85 -6.77 -7.73
N LEU A 95 -12.08 -5.69 -7.83
CA LEU A 95 -11.57 -4.94 -6.68
C LEU A 95 -12.65 -4.10 -6.02
N ASP A 96 -13.80 -3.97 -6.67
CA ASP A 96 -14.85 -3.04 -6.28
C ASP A 96 -15.56 -3.51 -5.00
N GLY A 97 -15.29 -2.86 -3.87
CA GLY A 97 -15.86 -3.20 -2.56
C GLY A 97 -14.97 -4.07 -1.68
N MET A 98 -13.75 -4.38 -2.12
CA MET A 98 -12.70 -4.89 -1.25
C MET A 98 -12.22 -3.82 -0.26
N SER A 99 -11.63 -4.25 0.86
CA SER A 99 -10.91 -3.33 1.75
C SER A 99 -9.67 -2.76 1.05
N LEU A 100 -9.15 -1.63 1.56
CA LEU A 100 -7.95 -1.02 0.99
C LEU A 100 -6.74 -1.96 1.14
N GLU A 101 -6.61 -2.61 2.28
CA GLU A 101 -5.59 -3.59 2.60
C GLU A 101 -5.64 -4.81 1.67
N ASP A 102 -6.84 -5.34 1.39
CA ASP A 102 -6.99 -6.48 0.47
C ASP A 102 -6.58 -6.10 -0.96
N ILE A 103 -6.97 -4.90 -1.42
CA ILE A 103 -6.55 -4.39 -2.73
C ILE A 103 -5.03 -4.28 -2.79
N ILE A 104 -4.37 -3.74 -1.77
CA ILE A 104 -2.90 -3.61 -1.70
C ILE A 104 -2.24 -4.99 -1.81
N ILE A 105 -2.68 -5.93 -0.97
CA ILE A 105 -2.10 -7.27 -0.91
C ILE A 105 -2.26 -7.98 -2.25
N LEU A 106 -3.47 -7.97 -2.82
CA LEU A 106 -3.76 -8.62 -4.10
C LEU A 106 -2.99 -7.97 -5.26
N SER A 107 -3.03 -6.64 -5.36
CA SER A 107 -2.44 -5.90 -6.48
C SER A 107 -0.92 -5.79 -6.43
N TYR A 108 -0.28 -6.09 -5.29
CA TYR A 108 1.17 -6.23 -5.23
C TYR A 108 1.67 -7.40 -6.09
N ASN A 109 0.88 -8.49 -6.16
CA ASN A 109 1.10 -9.65 -7.04
C ASN A 109 2.56 -10.13 -7.03
N LYS A 110 3.10 -10.43 -5.83
CA LYS A 110 4.49 -10.89 -5.63
C LYS A 110 5.56 -9.97 -6.22
N GLY A 111 5.27 -8.67 -6.34
CA GLY A 111 6.16 -7.68 -6.94
C GLY A 111 5.92 -7.44 -8.44
N ASP A 112 5.09 -8.24 -9.11
CA ASP A 112 4.58 -7.95 -10.46
C ASP A 112 3.35 -7.04 -10.37
N ILE A 113 3.61 -5.82 -9.93
CA ILE A 113 2.64 -4.84 -9.48
C ILE A 113 1.53 -4.59 -10.52
N LEU A 114 0.27 -4.78 -10.10
CA LEU A 114 -0.91 -4.46 -10.89
C LEU A 114 -1.27 -2.96 -10.82
N PRO A 115 -2.01 -2.41 -11.80
CA PRO A 115 -2.24 -0.96 -11.91
C PRO A 115 -2.83 -0.26 -10.67
N ALA A 116 -3.64 -0.96 -9.88
CA ALA A 116 -4.31 -0.39 -8.69
C ALA A 116 -3.36 -0.22 -7.48
N PHE A 117 -2.25 -0.95 -7.43
CA PHE A 117 -1.40 -1.04 -6.25
C PHE A 117 -0.86 0.31 -5.80
N ASN A 118 -0.28 1.09 -6.72
CA ASN A 118 0.39 2.33 -6.34
C ASN A 118 -0.58 3.32 -5.70
N ASN A 119 -1.80 3.46 -6.23
CA ASN A 119 -2.80 4.35 -5.63
C ASN A 119 -3.31 3.78 -4.31
N ALA A 120 -3.66 2.48 -4.26
CA ALA A 120 -4.16 1.85 -3.04
C ALA A 120 -3.15 1.94 -1.89
N ALA A 121 -1.90 1.57 -2.15
CA ALA A 121 -0.84 1.59 -1.17
C ALA A 121 -0.51 3.03 -0.74
N GLN A 122 -0.49 4.00 -1.66
CA GLN A 122 -0.26 5.39 -1.27
C GLN A 122 -1.39 5.96 -0.40
N ILE A 123 -2.67 5.65 -0.66
CA ILE A 123 -3.76 6.08 0.24
C ILE A 123 -3.50 5.55 1.66
N TRP A 124 -3.23 4.25 1.78
CA TRP A 124 -2.98 3.62 3.07
C TRP A 124 -1.74 4.19 3.77
N ASN A 125 -0.65 4.40 3.02
CA ASN A 125 0.58 4.97 3.57
C ASN A 125 0.35 6.39 4.13
N HIS A 126 -0.43 7.22 3.43
CA HIS A 126 -0.70 8.58 3.85
C HIS A 126 -1.67 8.64 5.03
N ASP A 127 -2.77 7.87 5.01
CA ASP A 127 -3.65 7.69 6.18
C ASP A 127 -2.81 7.34 7.42
N PHE A 128 -1.93 6.35 7.28
CA PHE A 128 -1.07 5.89 8.36
C PHE A 128 -0.05 6.95 8.81
N PHE A 129 0.47 7.76 7.88
CA PHE A 129 1.42 8.85 8.14
C PHE A 129 0.81 10.00 8.92
N TRP A 130 -0.40 10.45 8.57
CA TRP A 130 -1.09 11.51 9.31
C TRP A 130 -1.35 11.12 10.76
N GLU A 131 -1.78 9.88 10.97
CA GLU A 131 -1.97 9.32 12.32
C GLU A 131 -0.65 9.08 13.07
N SER A 132 0.49 9.00 12.37
CA SER A 132 1.81 8.85 12.98
C SER A 132 2.34 10.14 13.60
N MET A 133 1.67 11.27 13.37
CA MET A 133 2.04 12.58 13.88
C MET A 133 0.99 13.14 14.84
N VAL A 134 1.42 14.04 15.72
CA VAL A 134 0.56 14.80 16.63
C VAL A 134 1.19 16.16 16.93
N PRO A 135 0.39 17.23 17.13
CA PRO A 135 0.89 18.50 17.64
C PRO A 135 1.64 18.31 18.96
N ASN A 136 2.81 18.93 19.11
CA ASN A 136 3.69 18.78 20.27
C ASN A 136 4.11 17.32 20.56
N GLY A 137 4.25 16.50 19.51
CA GLY A 137 4.74 15.14 19.60
C GLY A 137 6.25 15.02 19.81
N GLY A 138 6.79 13.86 19.41
CA GLY A 138 8.20 13.54 19.56
C GLY A 138 8.57 13.13 20.98
N GLY A 139 9.83 13.37 21.37
CA GLY A 139 10.38 12.84 22.62
C GLY A 139 10.63 11.32 22.55
N LYS A 140 10.42 10.61 23.66
CA LYS A 140 10.61 9.15 23.76
C LYS A 140 9.29 8.44 24.02
N PRO A 141 9.09 7.22 23.50
CA PRO A 141 7.99 6.37 23.94
C PRO A 141 8.20 5.93 25.39
N SER A 142 7.19 5.30 25.97
CA SER A 142 7.25 4.72 27.31
C SER A 142 6.59 3.34 27.32
N GLY A 143 6.58 2.68 28.48
CA GLY A 143 5.89 1.41 28.66
C GLY A 143 6.41 0.29 27.77
N ASP A 144 5.51 -0.55 27.29
CA ASP A 144 5.84 -1.76 26.50
C ASP A 144 6.59 -1.42 25.22
N LEU A 145 6.21 -0.34 24.52
CA LEU A 145 6.88 0.09 23.30
C LEU A 145 8.36 0.43 23.56
N LEU A 146 8.67 1.17 24.62
CA LEU A 146 10.06 1.47 24.98
C LEU A 146 10.81 0.18 25.35
N GLY A 147 10.19 -0.72 26.12
CA GLY A 147 10.79 -2.00 26.47
C GLY A 147 11.12 -2.87 25.27
N LEU A 148 10.24 -2.96 24.27
CA LEU A 148 10.51 -3.67 23.02
C LEU A 148 11.60 -2.99 22.18
N ILE A 149 11.62 -1.65 22.15
CA ILE A 149 12.69 -0.90 21.46
C ILE A 149 14.05 -1.20 22.11
N GLU A 150 14.14 -1.14 23.44
CA GLU A 150 15.39 -1.42 24.16
C GLU A 150 15.82 -2.88 23.98
N ARG A 151 14.87 -3.83 23.96
CA ARG A 151 15.16 -5.24 23.67
C ARG A 151 15.74 -5.44 22.27
N ASP A 152 15.12 -4.84 21.24
CA ASP A 152 15.42 -5.15 19.84
C ASP A 152 16.52 -4.29 19.23
N PHE A 153 16.77 -3.11 19.79
CA PHE A 153 17.79 -2.16 19.31
C PHE A 153 18.86 -1.84 20.36
N GLY A 154 18.73 -2.36 21.59
CA GLY A 154 19.63 -2.10 22.72
C GLY A 154 19.35 -0.80 23.46
N SER A 155 18.89 0.24 22.77
CA SER A 155 18.44 1.51 23.37
C SER A 155 17.54 2.28 22.41
N PHE A 156 16.80 3.26 22.93
CA PHE A 156 16.04 4.20 22.10
C PHE A 156 16.95 5.00 21.15
N GLU A 157 18.14 5.40 21.63
CA GLU A 157 19.13 6.13 20.83
C GLU A 157 19.60 5.31 19.63
N ASN A 158 19.88 4.01 19.82
CA ASN A 158 20.27 3.11 18.75
C ASN A 158 19.14 2.93 17.73
N PHE A 159 17.90 2.77 18.20
CA PHE A 159 16.73 2.75 17.34
C PHE A 159 16.61 4.04 16.52
N SER A 160 16.70 5.21 17.17
CA SER A 160 16.61 6.52 16.53
C SER A 160 17.68 6.68 15.45
N VAL A 161 18.94 6.33 15.74
CA VAL A 161 20.03 6.34 14.75
C VAL A 161 19.71 5.43 13.55
N LYS A 162 19.21 4.21 13.80
CA LYS A 162 18.86 3.26 12.75
C LYS A 162 17.69 3.74 11.88
N PHE A 163 16.65 4.29 12.51
CA PHE A 163 15.49 4.85 11.81
C PHE A 163 15.86 6.05 10.96
N ARG A 164 16.62 7.01 11.52
CA ARG A 164 17.12 8.18 10.78
C ARG A 164 18.04 7.78 9.63
N SER A 165 18.93 6.81 9.84
CA SER A 165 19.81 6.28 8.80
C SER A 165 19.03 5.61 7.66
N ALA A 166 17.99 4.84 7.98
CA ALA A 166 17.12 4.24 6.96
C ALA A 166 16.43 5.32 6.11
N ALA A 167 15.94 6.40 6.72
CA ALA A 167 15.27 7.50 6.03
C ALA A 167 16.22 8.30 5.12
N SER A 168 17.43 8.59 5.60
CA SER A 168 18.46 9.27 4.82
C SER A 168 18.99 8.41 3.66
N THR A 169 19.03 7.09 3.81
CA THR A 169 19.58 6.17 2.81
C THR A 169 18.54 5.55 1.88
N GLN A 170 17.26 5.88 2.03
CA GLN A 170 16.24 5.54 1.04
C GLN A 170 16.48 6.39 -0.21
N PHE A 171 17.04 5.81 -1.26
CA PHE A 171 17.32 6.54 -2.48
C PHE A 171 16.03 6.79 -3.26
N GLY A 172 15.85 8.02 -3.77
CA GLY A 172 14.63 8.44 -4.43
C GLY A 172 13.44 8.51 -3.47
N SER A 173 12.27 8.17 -4.01
CA SER A 173 10.98 8.20 -3.32
C SER A 173 10.74 6.93 -2.51
N GLY A 174 10.10 7.05 -1.35
CA GLY A 174 9.81 5.90 -0.50
C GLY A 174 9.40 6.26 0.91
N TRP A 175 9.42 5.26 1.76
CA TRP A 175 8.95 5.32 3.14
C TRP A 175 9.91 4.59 4.06
N VAL A 176 9.88 4.96 5.34
CA VAL A 176 10.58 4.22 6.40
C VAL A 176 9.64 3.87 7.51
N TRP A 177 9.73 2.63 7.96
CA TRP A 177 8.78 2.01 8.87
C TRP A 177 9.48 1.44 10.09
N LEU A 178 8.85 1.61 11.25
CA LEU A 178 8.99 0.68 12.36
C LEU A 178 7.83 -0.31 12.23
N ALA A 179 8.13 -1.60 12.21
CA ALA A 179 7.12 -2.64 12.11
C ALA A 179 7.39 -3.75 13.11
N TYR A 180 6.31 -4.36 13.60
CA TYR A 180 6.37 -5.59 14.39
C TYR A 180 6.37 -6.79 13.44
N LYS A 181 7.50 -7.48 13.37
CA LYS A 181 7.71 -8.70 12.60
C LYS A 181 7.35 -9.89 13.48
N ALA A 182 6.12 -10.35 13.35
CA ALA A 182 5.60 -11.49 14.11
C ALA A 182 6.07 -12.84 13.57
N ASN A 183 6.20 -12.92 12.24
CA ASN A 183 6.74 -14.01 11.42
C ASN A 183 6.27 -15.41 11.85
N ARG A 184 5.12 -15.79 11.30
CA ARG A 184 4.67 -17.19 11.23
C ARG A 184 4.05 -17.60 9.90
N LEU A 185 3.94 -16.72 8.90
CA LEU A 185 3.06 -17.00 7.76
C LEU A 185 3.74 -16.94 6.38
N ASN A 186 3.39 -17.97 5.61
CA ASN A 186 3.62 -18.14 4.19
C ASN A 186 2.69 -17.18 3.44
N VAL A 187 3.07 -15.91 3.32
CA VAL A 187 2.28 -14.97 2.54
C VAL A 187 2.46 -15.25 1.06
N GLY A 188 1.37 -15.60 0.39
CA GLY A 188 1.36 -15.83 -1.05
C GLY A 188 1.84 -14.63 -1.87
N ASN A 189 2.05 -13.45 -1.27
CA ASN A 189 2.47 -12.23 -1.94
C ASN A 189 3.89 -11.76 -1.62
N ALA A 190 4.64 -12.49 -0.79
CA ALA A 190 6.08 -12.27 -0.64
C ALA A 190 6.80 -13.58 -0.34
N SER A 191 8.04 -13.72 -0.81
CA SER A 191 8.92 -14.79 -0.35
C SER A 191 9.31 -14.49 1.10
N ASN A 192 8.47 -14.90 2.03
CA ASN A 192 8.73 -14.69 3.45
C ASN A 192 9.77 -15.72 3.91
N PRO A 193 10.85 -15.32 4.61
CA PRO A 193 11.75 -16.28 5.22
C PRO A 193 10.95 -17.21 6.13
N ARG A 194 11.37 -18.48 6.23
CA ARG A 194 10.82 -19.40 7.23
C ARG A 194 10.87 -18.74 8.63
N PRO A 195 9.94 -19.09 9.54
CA PRO A 195 10.02 -18.64 10.92
C PRO A 195 11.44 -18.82 11.46
N SER A 196 11.93 -17.82 12.18
CA SER A 196 13.28 -17.78 12.73
C SER A 196 13.21 -17.42 14.22
N ASP A 197 14.28 -17.69 14.96
CA ASP A 197 14.37 -17.29 16.37
C ASP A 197 14.31 -15.75 16.57
N GLU A 198 14.38 -14.98 15.49
CA GLU A 198 14.27 -13.53 15.48
C GLU A 198 12.84 -12.99 15.29
N ASP A 199 11.82 -13.78 15.57
CA ASP A 199 10.42 -13.41 15.35
C ASP A 199 9.81 -12.71 16.57
N LYS A 200 8.63 -12.10 16.42
CA LYS A 200 7.99 -11.25 17.44
C LYS A 200 8.88 -10.08 17.89
N LYS A 201 9.55 -9.44 16.92
CA LYS A 201 10.46 -8.29 17.14
C LYS A 201 10.10 -7.05 16.34
N LEU A 202 10.53 -5.90 16.81
CA LEU A 202 10.53 -4.65 16.07
C LEU A 202 11.66 -4.64 15.04
N VAL A 203 11.34 -4.17 13.84
CA VAL A 203 12.28 -3.98 12.74
C VAL A 203 12.13 -2.59 12.13
N VAL A 204 13.26 -2.00 11.74
CA VAL A 204 13.28 -0.81 10.88
C VAL A 204 13.44 -1.28 9.44
N VAL A 205 12.50 -0.93 8.57
CA VAL A 205 12.54 -1.25 7.14
C VAL A 205 12.30 0.01 6.32
N LYS A 206 12.92 0.09 5.15
CA LYS A 206 12.66 1.13 4.15
C LYS A 206 12.08 0.50 2.89
N SER A 207 11.22 1.23 2.21
CA SER A 207 10.52 0.71 1.03
C SER A 207 10.51 1.75 -0.09
N PRO A 208 10.66 1.32 -1.37
CA PRO A 208 10.62 2.23 -2.49
C PRO A 208 9.19 2.59 -2.87
N ASN A 209 9.00 3.80 -3.38
CA ASN A 209 7.75 4.28 -3.97
C ASN A 209 6.56 4.08 -3.02
N ALA A 210 5.58 3.26 -3.42
CA ALA A 210 4.35 2.99 -2.68
C ALA A 210 4.41 1.75 -1.79
N VAL A 211 5.48 0.94 -1.89
CA VAL A 211 5.57 -0.32 -1.16
C VAL A 211 5.47 -0.08 0.34
N ASN A 212 4.73 -0.92 1.04
CA ASN A 212 4.58 -0.86 2.50
C ASN A 212 4.65 -2.25 3.13
N PRO A 213 4.85 -2.36 4.45
CA PRO A 213 5.13 -3.64 5.10
C PRO A 213 3.97 -4.65 5.06
N LEU A 214 2.74 -4.24 4.70
CA LEU A 214 1.59 -5.16 4.59
C LEU A 214 1.84 -6.26 3.57
N VAL A 215 2.53 -5.95 2.46
CA VAL A 215 2.83 -6.93 1.41
C VAL A 215 3.83 -8.00 1.85
N TRP A 216 4.50 -7.78 2.98
CA TRP A 216 5.41 -8.73 3.63
C TRP A 216 4.83 -9.35 4.90
N ASP A 217 3.55 -9.08 5.21
CA ASP A 217 2.86 -9.49 6.46
C ASP A 217 3.58 -9.03 7.74
N TYR A 218 4.19 -7.86 7.65
CA TYR A 218 4.68 -7.15 8.82
C TYR A 218 3.57 -6.22 9.29
N LEU A 219 3.55 -5.95 10.59
CA LEU A 219 2.56 -5.09 11.22
C LEU A 219 3.18 -3.71 11.46
N PRO A 220 3.02 -2.73 10.56
CA PRO A 220 3.61 -1.40 10.72
C PRO A 220 3.04 -0.68 11.94
N VAL A 221 3.90 0.03 12.68
CA VAL A 221 3.51 0.81 13.87
C VAL A 221 3.87 2.29 13.75
N LEU A 222 4.93 2.65 13.01
CA LEU A 222 5.33 4.04 12.71
C LEU A 222 5.79 4.13 11.25
N THR A 223 5.49 5.24 10.58
CA THR A 223 6.06 5.56 9.27
C THR A 223 6.53 7.00 9.16
N ILE A 224 7.45 7.26 8.24
CA ILE A 224 7.79 8.60 7.75
C ILE A 224 7.83 8.58 6.21
N ASP A 225 7.16 9.56 5.60
CA ASP A 225 7.24 9.81 4.16
C ASP A 225 8.58 10.50 3.84
N VAL A 226 9.38 9.91 2.95
CA VAL A 226 10.63 10.52 2.44
C VAL A 226 10.59 10.83 0.94
N TRP A 227 9.39 10.89 0.36
CA TRP A 227 9.17 11.57 -0.90
C TRP A 227 9.44 13.07 -0.74
N GLU A 228 10.01 13.70 -1.77
CA GLU A 228 10.37 15.13 -1.72
C GLU A 228 9.16 16.02 -1.44
N HIS A 229 7.96 15.68 -1.93
CA HIS A 229 6.74 16.44 -1.65
C HIS A 229 6.40 16.54 -0.16
N ALA A 230 6.92 15.65 0.69
CA ALA A 230 6.63 15.64 2.12
C ALA A 230 7.45 16.67 2.91
N TYR A 231 8.54 17.18 2.32
CA TYR A 231 9.48 18.05 3.05
C TYR A 231 10.11 19.18 2.22
N ASP A 232 10.03 19.17 0.89
CA ASP A 232 10.79 20.10 0.05
C ASP A 232 10.39 21.57 0.24
N LEU A 233 9.10 21.84 0.53
CA LEU A 233 8.62 23.19 0.86
C LEU A 233 9.25 23.74 2.14
N ASP A 234 9.48 22.90 3.16
CA ASP A 234 9.96 23.33 4.48
C ASP A 234 11.49 23.18 4.63
N TYR A 235 12.09 22.18 3.97
CA TYR A 235 13.48 21.74 4.18
C TYR A 235 14.33 21.73 2.91
N GLN A 236 13.71 21.78 1.72
CA GLN A 236 14.39 21.62 0.44
C GLN A 236 15.23 20.33 0.42
N SER A 237 16.50 20.39 -0.03
CA SER A 237 17.41 19.23 -0.05
C SER A 237 17.79 18.67 1.32
N ARG A 238 17.40 19.32 2.43
CA ARG A 238 17.80 18.95 3.80
C ARG A 238 16.91 17.86 4.41
N ARG A 239 16.80 16.72 3.73
CA ARG A 239 16.03 15.56 4.22
C ARG A 239 16.43 15.13 5.63
N ALA A 240 17.72 15.18 5.97
CA ALA A 240 18.20 14.81 7.30
C ALA A 240 17.64 15.70 8.42
N ASP A 241 17.44 17.00 8.14
CA ASP A 241 16.84 17.95 9.08
C ASP A 241 15.36 17.63 9.30
N TYR A 242 14.62 17.38 8.21
CA TYR A 242 13.22 16.95 8.23
C TYR A 242 13.04 15.67 9.07
N VAL A 243 13.85 14.64 8.81
CA VAL A 243 13.79 13.36 9.53
C VAL A 243 14.08 13.55 11.02
N SER A 244 15.07 14.37 11.36
CA SER A 244 15.42 14.66 12.76
C SER A 244 14.28 15.40 13.46
N MET A 245 13.72 16.41 12.81
CA MET A 245 12.58 17.16 13.31
C MET A 245 11.37 16.24 13.53
N PHE A 246 11.01 15.41 12.54
CA PHE A 246 9.88 14.50 12.63
C PHE A 246 9.95 13.64 13.90
N MET A 247 11.10 13.01 14.12
CA MET A 247 11.36 12.17 15.30
C MET A 247 11.32 12.95 16.62
N GLU A 248 11.79 14.20 16.61
CA GLU A 248 11.94 15.00 17.82
C GLU A 248 10.69 15.77 18.23
N LYS A 249 9.80 16.06 17.27
CA LYS A 249 8.71 17.02 17.45
C LYS A 249 7.33 16.58 16.98
N LEU A 250 7.23 15.56 16.12
CA LEU A 250 5.95 15.21 15.49
C LEU A 250 5.45 13.81 15.84
N VAL A 251 6.33 12.82 16.07
CA VAL A 251 5.90 11.43 16.29
C VAL A 251 4.88 11.31 17.41
N SER A 252 3.73 10.69 17.12
CA SER A 252 2.74 10.29 18.12
C SER A 252 3.10 8.93 18.73
N TRP A 253 3.90 8.93 19.79
CA TRP A 253 4.27 7.68 20.48
C TRP A 253 3.08 6.93 21.09
N GLU A 254 1.99 7.64 21.41
CA GLU A 254 0.73 7.04 21.84
C GLU A 254 0.10 6.22 20.71
N THR A 255 -0.01 6.78 19.51
CA THR A 255 -0.51 6.03 18.33
C THR A 255 0.37 4.83 18.03
N VAL A 256 1.69 4.98 18.09
CA VAL A 256 2.64 3.87 17.85
C VAL A 256 2.44 2.76 18.89
N SER A 257 2.23 3.12 20.16
CA SER A 257 1.99 2.16 21.23
C SER A 257 0.66 1.43 21.05
N ALA A 258 -0.41 2.15 20.69
CA ALA A 258 -1.71 1.54 20.41
C ALA A 258 -1.64 0.55 19.23
N ARG A 259 -0.94 0.92 18.16
CA ARG A 259 -0.71 0.03 17.01
C ARG A 259 0.11 -1.21 17.37
N LEU A 260 1.11 -1.08 18.25
CA LEU A 260 1.89 -2.21 18.75
C LEU A 260 1.01 -3.19 19.53
N GLU A 261 0.13 -2.70 20.40
CA GLU A 261 -0.80 -3.54 21.15
C GLU A 261 -1.79 -4.26 20.22
N MET A 262 -2.34 -3.56 19.22
CA MET A 262 -3.17 -4.18 18.18
C MET A 262 -2.39 -5.25 17.41
N ALA A 263 -1.13 -4.98 17.05
CA ALA A 263 -0.28 -5.92 16.34
C ALA A 263 -0.04 -7.20 17.16
N LYS A 264 0.30 -7.06 18.44
CA LYS A 264 0.49 -8.19 19.36
C LYS A 264 -0.81 -8.99 19.55
N ALA A 265 -1.94 -8.31 19.68
CA ALA A 265 -3.25 -8.95 19.81
C ALA A 265 -3.64 -9.75 18.55
N GLN A 266 -3.44 -9.17 17.36
CA GLN A 266 -3.69 -9.84 16.08
C GLN A 266 -2.83 -11.10 15.93
N VAL A 267 -1.56 -11.03 16.33
CA VAL A 267 -0.66 -12.20 16.28
C VAL A 267 -1.11 -13.28 17.25
N ALA A 268 -1.45 -12.91 18.49
CA ALA A 268 -1.96 -13.86 19.46
C ALA A 268 -3.29 -14.51 19.01
N GLU A 269 -4.14 -13.77 18.31
CA GLU A 269 -5.37 -14.31 17.72
C GLU A 269 -5.08 -15.31 16.60
N ARG A 270 -4.21 -14.95 15.64
CA ARG A 270 -3.78 -15.85 14.56
C ARG A 270 -3.17 -17.15 15.11
N GLU A 271 -2.33 -17.07 16.15
CA GLU A 271 -1.74 -18.25 16.79
C GLU A 271 -2.81 -19.15 17.43
N ARG A 272 -3.81 -18.57 18.11
CA ARG A 272 -4.93 -19.34 18.67
C ARG A 272 -5.78 -20.01 17.59
N GLU A 273 -5.97 -19.36 16.45
CA GLU A 273 -6.71 -19.94 15.32
C GLU A 273 -5.93 -21.08 14.65
N GLU A 274 -4.62 -20.94 14.47
CA GLU A 274 -3.74 -21.99 13.97
C GLU A 274 -3.75 -23.22 14.89
N GLU A 275 -3.66 -23.02 16.21
CA GLU A 275 -3.75 -24.09 17.19
C GLU A 275 -5.10 -24.82 17.14
N LYS A 276 -6.21 -24.09 17.00
CA LYS A 276 -7.54 -24.67 16.81
C LYS A 276 -7.66 -25.45 15.51
N ARG A 277 -7.11 -24.94 14.41
CA ARG A 277 -7.09 -25.63 13.11
C ARG A 277 -6.33 -26.95 13.20
N LYS A 278 -5.14 -26.92 13.77
CA LYS A 278 -4.32 -28.12 13.97
C LYS A 278 -5.03 -29.17 14.83
N TYR A 279 -5.64 -28.75 15.95
CA TYR A 279 -6.41 -29.67 16.78
C TYR A 279 -7.63 -30.26 16.07
N GLY A 280 -8.32 -29.47 15.23
CA GLY A 280 -9.43 -29.95 14.40
C GLY A 280 -8.98 -30.97 13.35
N GLU A 281 -7.86 -30.72 12.67
CA GLU A 281 -7.25 -31.63 11.70
C GLU A 281 -6.76 -32.93 12.34
N ASP A 282 -6.08 -32.85 13.50
CA ASP A 282 -5.61 -34.02 14.25
C ASP A 282 -6.78 -34.91 14.71
N ASN A 283 -7.91 -34.31 15.12
CA ASN A 283 -9.10 -35.06 15.55
C ASN A 283 -9.84 -35.73 14.37
N VAL A 284 -9.91 -35.06 13.21
CA VAL A 284 -10.47 -35.65 11.98
C VAL A 284 -9.59 -36.81 11.49
N ASN A 285 -8.27 -36.64 11.48
CA ASN A 285 -7.34 -37.70 11.11
C ASN A 285 -7.40 -38.89 12.09
N SER A 286 -7.46 -38.65 13.41
CA SER A 286 -7.61 -39.72 14.40
C SER A 286 -8.94 -40.46 14.25
N SER A 287 -10.03 -39.77 13.91
CA SER A 287 -11.32 -40.41 13.63
C SER A 287 -11.30 -41.25 12.36
N ASN A 288 -10.57 -40.83 11.32
CA ASN A 288 -10.42 -41.58 10.08
C ASN A 288 -9.50 -42.80 10.26
N GLU A 289 -8.40 -42.68 11.01
CA GLU A 289 -7.53 -43.82 11.36
C GLU A 289 -8.27 -44.85 12.23
N ALA A 290 -9.11 -44.40 13.17
CA ALA A 290 -9.94 -45.31 13.96
C ALA A 290 -10.94 -46.06 13.06
N VAL A 291 -11.55 -45.41 12.07
CA VAL A 291 -12.47 -46.04 11.11
C VAL A 291 -11.76 -47.05 10.20
N GLU A 292 -10.53 -46.77 9.74
CA GLU A 292 -9.74 -47.74 8.96
C GLU A 292 -9.36 -48.99 9.78
N MET A 293 -9.00 -48.83 11.07
CA MET A 293 -8.66 -49.96 11.94
C MET A 293 -9.83 -50.93 12.18
N TYR A 294 -11.06 -50.44 12.17
CA TYR A 294 -12.27 -51.27 12.30
C TYR A 294 -12.67 -51.98 11.00
N LEU A 295 -12.15 -51.53 9.84
CA LEU A 295 -12.39 -52.19 8.56
C LEU A 295 -11.41 -53.34 8.29
N ASP A 296 -10.18 -53.27 8.83
CA ASP A 296 -9.15 -54.28 8.62
C ASP A 296 -9.28 -55.52 9.54
N SER A 297 -10.17 -55.48 10.54
CA SER A 297 -10.42 -56.57 11.50
C SER A 297 -11.59 -57.49 11.15
N ASN A 298 -12.22 -57.33 9.97
CA ASN A 298 -13.37 -58.12 9.54
C ASN A 298 -13.11 -59.07 8.34
N ILE A 299 -11.85 -59.43 8.07
CA ILE A 299 -11.50 -60.47 7.08
C ILE A 299 -10.77 -61.60 7.79
N GLU A 300 -11.48 -62.37 8.62
CA GLU A 300 -11.13 -63.76 8.88
C GLU A 300 -12.05 -64.64 8.02
N ASP A 301 -11.49 -65.15 6.92
CA ASP A 301 -12.12 -66.18 6.08
C ASP A 301 -12.28 -67.47 6.90
N PRO A 302 -13.50 -68.03 7.05
CA PRO A 302 -13.65 -69.39 7.51
C PRO A 302 -13.39 -70.35 6.34
N ALA A 303 -12.36 -71.16 6.50
CA ALA A 303 -12.00 -72.25 5.61
C ALA A 303 -13.12 -73.31 5.51
N GLU A 304 -13.46 -73.69 4.28
CA GLU A 304 -13.91 -75.04 3.89
C GLU A 304 -13.34 -75.41 2.51
#